data_AF-A0A4Q3V952-F1
#
_entry.id   AF-A0A4Q3V952-F1
#
_cell.length_a   1.000
_cell.length_b   1.000
_cell.length_c   1.000
_cell.angle_alpha   90.00
_cell.angle_beta   90.00
_cell.angle_gamma   90.00
#
_symmetry.space_group_name_H-M   'P 1'
#
loop_
_entity.id
_entity.type
_entity.pdbx_description
1 polymer ?
#
loop_
_entity_poly.entity_id
_entity_poly.type
_entity_poly.pdbx_seq_one_letter_code
_entity_poly.pdbx_strand_id
1 'polypeptide(L)'
;METALLGSWCYFEEKDTHEKYIYRTPVEHSAILKEMYFRNAFIHPTVMFRKSVLKEVGFYPKSFEYAEDYAFFWRIIRLFPCAILDECLVTCEINKGGISYQNKGKQLIARWRVVNAFGSNLALKFIACARLILLFIIPRELTLQIKKWMT
;
A
#
# COMPACT_ATOMS: atom_id res chain seq x y z
N MET A 1 7.88 5.09 -21.17
CA MET A 1 8.90 4.48 -20.29
C MET A 1 8.46 3.06 -19.98
N GLU A 2 9.29 2.05 -20.21
CA GLU A 2 8.89 0.66 -19.95
C GLU A 2 8.85 0.41 -18.43
N THR A 3 7.64 0.16 -17.91
CA THR A 3 7.40 -0.05 -16.47
C THR A 3 7.08 -1.51 -16.20
N ALA A 4 7.59 -2.07 -15.10
CA ALA A 4 7.41 -3.46 -14.72
C ALA A 4 6.19 -3.70 -13.82
N LEU A 5 5.84 -2.73 -12.97
CA LEU A 5 4.64 -2.69 -12.14
C LEU A 5 3.99 -1.32 -12.25
N LEU A 6 2.73 -1.30 -12.68
CA LEU A 6 1.89 -0.13 -12.81
C LEU A 6 0.74 -0.23 -11.82
N GLY A 7 0.42 0.86 -11.14
CA GLY A 7 -0.84 1.03 -10.41
C GLY A 7 -1.57 2.29 -10.88
N SER A 8 -2.68 2.61 -10.23
CA SER A 8 -3.38 3.87 -10.41
C SER A 8 -3.88 4.39 -9.06
N TRP A 9 -4.34 5.63 -9.02
CA TRP A 9 -5.21 6.04 -7.92
C TRP A 9 -6.53 5.26 -7.98
N CYS A 10 -7.26 5.25 -6.88
CA CYS A 10 -8.57 4.65 -6.83
C CYS A 10 -9.51 5.49 -5.98
N TYR A 11 -10.79 5.23 -6.17
CA TYR A 11 -11.78 5.66 -5.21
C TYR A 11 -11.99 4.59 -4.16
N PHE A 12 -12.27 5.00 -2.93
CA PHE A 12 -12.90 4.15 -1.92
C PHE A 12 -14.32 4.65 -1.70
N GLU A 13 -15.29 3.74 -1.73
CA GLU A 13 -16.72 4.04 -1.60
C GLU A 13 -17.35 3.18 -0.50
N GLU A 14 -18.07 3.82 0.42
CA GLU A 14 -18.91 3.11 1.39
C GLU A 14 -20.25 2.79 0.74
N LYS A 15 -20.64 1.51 0.71
CA LYS A 15 -21.80 1.03 -0.04
C LYS A 15 -23.13 1.64 0.39
N ASP A 16 -23.34 1.82 1.70
CA ASP A 16 -24.64 2.26 2.22
C ASP A 16 -24.84 3.77 2.14
N THR A 17 -23.76 4.55 2.33
CA THR A 17 -23.83 6.02 2.34
C THR A 17 -23.46 6.65 1.00
N HIS A 18 -22.90 5.85 0.07
CA HIS A 18 -22.27 6.32 -1.18
C HIS A 18 -21.18 7.38 -0.97
N GLU A 19 -20.66 7.49 0.25
CA GLU A 19 -19.57 8.40 0.54
C GLU A 19 -18.29 7.89 -0.14
N LYS A 20 -17.67 8.78 -0.91
CA LYS A 20 -16.55 8.45 -1.78
C LYS A 20 -15.35 9.32 -1.47
N TYR A 21 -14.16 8.73 -1.45
CA TYR A 21 -12.92 9.48 -1.38
C TYR A 21 -11.84 8.92 -2.32
N ILE A 22 -10.99 9.80 -2.85
CA ILE A 22 -9.85 9.46 -3.70
C ILE A 22 -8.67 9.09 -2.82
N TYR A 23 -8.02 7.97 -3.14
CA TYR A 23 -6.76 7.58 -2.53
C TYR A 23 -5.60 7.89 -3.47
N ARG A 24 -4.90 8.99 -3.17
CA ARG A 24 -3.73 9.46 -3.93
C ARG A 24 -2.42 8.91 -3.35
N THR A 25 -1.52 8.55 -4.23
CA THR A 25 -0.14 8.11 -3.93
C THR A 25 0.84 8.73 -4.92
N PRO A 26 2.14 8.82 -4.58
CA PRO A 26 3.13 9.38 -5.51
C PRO A 26 3.18 8.61 -6.84
N VAL A 27 3.45 9.31 -7.93
CA VAL A 27 3.40 8.76 -9.30
C VAL A 27 4.76 8.27 -9.80
N GLU A 28 5.84 8.93 -9.34
CA GLU A 28 7.21 8.67 -9.80
C GLU A 28 7.91 7.58 -8.99
N HIS A 29 8.68 6.73 -9.65
CA HIS A 29 9.37 5.58 -9.04
C HIS A 29 10.12 5.92 -7.74
N SER A 30 10.91 6.99 -7.73
CA SER A 30 11.72 7.38 -6.57
C SER A 30 10.87 7.85 -5.39
N ALA A 31 9.73 8.49 -5.67
CA ALA A 31 8.78 8.92 -4.65
C ALA A 31 7.96 7.73 -4.14
N ILE A 32 7.54 6.81 -5.02
CA ILE A 32 6.89 5.56 -4.65
C ILE A 32 7.81 4.74 -3.75
N LEU A 33 9.09 4.58 -4.10
CA LEU A 33 10.05 3.82 -3.30
C LEU A 33 10.20 4.38 -1.88
N LYS A 34 10.18 5.70 -1.71
CA LYS A 34 10.15 6.35 -0.39
C LYS A 34 8.83 6.10 0.33
N GLU A 35 7.71 6.20 -0.37
CA GLU A 35 6.37 5.97 0.18
C GLU A 35 6.18 4.54 0.68
N MET A 36 6.81 3.57 0.01
CA MET A 36 6.83 2.16 0.39
C MET A 36 7.47 1.90 1.77
N TYR A 37 8.17 2.86 2.39
CA TYR A 37 8.56 2.73 3.80
C TYR A 37 7.38 2.97 4.75
N PHE A 38 6.44 3.82 4.35
CA PHE A 38 5.36 4.27 5.23
C PHE A 38 4.08 3.46 5.03
N ARG A 39 3.79 3.00 3.82
CA ARG A 39 2.61 2.18 3.48
C ARG A 39 2.78 1.52 2.12
N ASN A 40 1.93 0.54 1.81
CA ASN A 40 1.83 0.06 0.44
C ASN A 40 1.30 1.19 -0.46
N ALA A 41 2.15 1.67 -1.36
CA ALA A 41 1.81 2.72 -2.32
C ALA A 41 0.97 2.17 -3.47
N PHE A 42 1.11 0.88 -3.80
CA PHE A 42 0.32 0.23 -4.84
C PHE A 42 -0.96 -0.33 -4.25
N ILE A 43 -2.10 0.20 -4.70
CA ILE A 43 -3.41 -0.27 -4.26
C ILE A 43 -3.70 -1.57 -5.01
N HIS A 44 -3.77 -2.70 -4.31
CA HIS A 44 -3.81 -4.04 -4.91
C HIS A 44 -4.76 -4.21 -6.12
N PRO A 45 -6.05 -3.82 -6.08
CA PRO A 45 -6.93 -4.00 -7.24
C PRO A 45 -6.60 -3.11 -8.44
N THR A 46 -5.70 -2.14 -8.30
CA THR A 46 -5.28 -1.24 -9.39
C THR A 46 -4.07 -1.75 -10.15
N VAL A 47 -3.39 -2.80 -9.65
CA VAL A 47 -2.07 -3.13 -10.18
C VAL A 47 -2.11 -4.00 -11.44
N MET A 48 -1.16 -3.74 -12.32
CA MET A 48 -0.75 -4.63 -13.40
C MET A 48 0.77 -4.75 -13.40
N PHE A 49 1.30 -5.94 -13.71
CA PHE A 49 2.75 -6.13 -13.81
C PHE A 49 3.12 -7.10 -14.94
N ARG A 50 4.35 -6.98 -15.45
CA ARG A 50 4.85 -7.84 -16.53
C ARG A 50 5.07 -9.25 -16.01
N LYS A 51 4.65 -10.27 -16.76
CA LYS A 51 4.91 -11.68 -16.41
C LYS A 51 6.40 -11.97 -16.22
N SER A 52 7.28 -11.28 -16.95
CA SER A 52 8.74 -11.45 -16.85
C SER A 52 9.29 -11.16 -15.45
N VAL A 53 8.65 -10.29 -14.65
CA VAL A 53 9.12 -9.98 -13.29
C VAL A 53 9.14 -11.22 -12.39
N LEU A 54 8.23 -12.17 -12.62
CA LEU A 54 8.09 -13.38 -11.81
C LEU A 54 9.34 -14.26 -11.86
N LYS A 55 10.16 -14.14 -12.91
CA LYS A 55 11.43 -14.87 -13.01
C LYS A 55 12.45 -14.38 -11.98
N GLU A 56 12.44 -13.10 -11.64
CA GLU A 56 13.38 -12.48 -10.70
C GLU A 56 12.83 -12.42 -9.27
N VAL A 57 11.54 -12.07 -9.11
CA VAL A 57 10.95 -11.82 -7.78
C VAL A 57 10.17 -13.00 -7.19
N GLY A 58 9.88 -14.01 -8.01
CA GLY A 58 9.00 -15.13 -7.66
C GLY A 58 7.53 -14.71 -7.55
N PHE A 59 6.77 -15.46 -6.73
CA PHE A 59 5.34 -15.20 -6.46
C PHE A 59 5.13 -14.44 -5.14
N TYR A 60 3.86 -14.19 -4.80
CA TYR A 60 3.46 -13.63 -3.51
C TYR A 60 4.05 -14.45 -2.34
N PRO A 61 4.81 -13.82 -1.43
CA PRO A 61 5.44 -14.54 -0.34
C PRO A 61 4.43 -14.90 0.75
N LYS A 62 4.35 -16.19 1.08
CA LYS A 62 3.44 -16.71 2.11
C LYS A 62 3.85 -16.37 3.55
N SER A 63 5.07 -15.86 3.76
CA SER A 63 5.58 -15.53 5.10
C SER A 63 5.11 -14.17 5.63
N PHE A 64 4.40 -13.37 4.81
CA PHE A 64 3.92 -12.04 5.16
C PHE A 64 2.39 -11.97 5.19
N GLU A 65 1.76 -12.81 6.02
CA GLU A 65 0.31 -12.79 6.25
C GLU A 65 -0.20 -11.35 6.50
N TYR A 66 -1.28 -10.96 5.82
CA TYR A 66 -1.88 -9.61 5.82
C TYR A 66 -1.09 -8.51 5.09
N ALA A 67 0.03 -8.84 4.44
CA ALA A 67 0.87 -7.91 3.69
C ALA A 67 1.61 -8.59 2.53
N GLU A 68 1.02 -9.65 1.96
CA GLU A 68 1.61 -10.46 0.90
C GLU A 68 1.86 -9.62 -0.36
N ASP A 69 0.88 -8.78 -0.71
CA ASP A 69 0.95 -7.83 -1.83
C ASP A 69 2.01 -6.77 -1.61
N TYR A 70 2.07 -6.21 -0.42
CA TYR A 70 3.04 -5.21 -0.06
C TYR A 70 4.47 -5.75 -0.13
N ALA A 71 4.69 -6.98 0.37
CA ALA A 71 5.97 -7.67 0.26
C ALA A 71 6.33 -7.97 -1.20
N PHE A 72 5.37 -8.41 -2.01
CA PHE A 72 5.57 -8.69 -3.43
C PHE A 72 5.95 -7.43 -4.21
N PHE A 73 5.24 -6.32 -4.03
CA PHE A 73 5.55 -5.05 -4.69
C PHE A 73 6.89 -4.47 -4.25
N TRP A 74 7.28 -4.66 -2.98
CA TRP A 74 8.63 -4.33 -2.50
C TRP A 74 9.73 -5.08 -3.24
N ARG A 75 9.52 -6.37 -3.57
CA ARG A 75 10.49 -7.14 -4.36
C ARG A 75 10.63 -6.60 -5.78
N ILE A 76 9.52 -6.18 -6.39
CA ILE A 76 9.53 -5.64 -7.77
C ILE A 76 10.20 -4.26 -7.80
N ILE A 77 9.76 -3.31 -6.97
CA ILE A 77 10.23 -1.91 -7.05
C ILE A 77 11.71 -1.75 -6.73
N ARG A 78 12.32 -2.69 -6.00
CA ARG A 78 13.76 -2.67 -5.74
C ARG A 78 14.61 -3.06 -6.94
N LEU A 79 14.02 -3.75 -7.93
CA LEU A 79 14.73 -4.30 -9.08
C LEU A 79 14.33 -3.63 -10.40
N PHE A 80 13.12 -3.08 -10.48
CA PHE A 80 12.55 -2.61 -11.73
C PHE A 80 11.88 -1.23 -11.63
N PRO A 81 11.85 -0.47 -12.74
CA PRO A 81 11.04 0.75 -12.84
C PRO A 81 9.56 0.46 -12.59
N CYS A 82 8.93 1.29 -11.76
CA CYS A 82 7.54 1.19 -11.36
C CYS A 82 6.90 2.58 -11.40
N ALA A 83 5.60 2.65 -11.70
CA ALA A 83 4.87 3.91 -11.80
C ALA A 83 3.44 3.76 -11.28
N ILE A 84 2.82 4.87 -10.91
CA ILE A 84 1.40 4.94 -10.58
C ILE A 84 0.78 6.05 -11.42
N LEU A 85 -0.31 5.75 -12.12
CA LEU A 85 -1.08 6.76 -12.85
C LEU A 85 -1.83 7.66 -11.86
N ASP A 86 -1.85 8.96 -12.12
CA ASP A 86 -2.65 9.98 -11.42
C ASP A 86 -4.13 9.97 -11.84
N GLU A 87 -4.62 8.82 -12.29
CA GLU A 87 -5.99 8.59 -12.73
C GLU A 87 -6.70 7.63 -11.78
N CYS A 88 -7.99 7.86 -11.54
CA CYS A 88 -8.81 6.96 -10.73
C CYS A 88 -9.54 5.96 -11.64
N LEU A 89 -8.96 4.77 -11.80
CA LEU A 89 -9.48 3.74 -12.73
C LEU A 89 -10.27 2.62 -12.04
N VAL A 90 -10.26 2.60 -10.71
CA VAL A 90 -10.91 1.58 -9.88
C VAL A 90 -11.69 2.24 -8.74
N THR A 91 -12.86 1.68 -8.41
CA THR A 91 -13.58 1.98 -7.17
C THR A 91 -13.53 0.76 -6.25
N CYS A 92 -12.98 0.93 -5.06
CA CYS A 92 -12.87 -0.09 -4.02
C CYS A 92 -13.99 0.10 -2.99
N GLU A 93 -14.72 -0.95 -2.66
CA GLU A 93 -15.72 -0.91 -1.60
C GLU A 93 -15.06 -0.89 -0.22
N ILE A 94 -15.53 -0.02 0.67
CA ILE A 94 -15.18 -0.02 2.09
C ILE A 94 -16.07 -1.04 2.80
N ASN A 95 -15.53 -2.24 3.02
CA ASN A 95 -16.23 -3.28 3.77
C ASN A 95 -15.76 -3.31 5.24
N LYS A 96 -16.63 -2.87 6.16
CA LYS A 96 -16.39 -2.90 7.62
C LYS A 96 -16.24 -4.32 8.20
N GLY A 97 -16.81 -5.33 7.53
CA GLY A 97 -16.63 -6.74 7.86
C GLY A 97 -15.38 -7.36 7.22
N GLY A 98 -14.67 -6.64 6.36
CA GLY A 98 -13.51 -7.16 5.63
C GLY A 98 -12.29 -7.42 6.52
N ILE A 99 -11.42 -8.32 6.06
CA ILE A 99 -10.18 -8.70 6.75
C ILE A 99 -9.34 -7.47 7.13
N SER A 100 -9.23 -6.50 6.20
CA SER A 100 -8.48 -5.26 6.41
C SER A 100 -9.09 -4.36 7.49
N TYR A 101 -10.41 -4.41 7.68
CA TYR A 101 -11.06 -3.62 8.74
C TYR A 101 -10.84 -4.28 10.10
N GLN A 102 -11.14 -5.58 10.20
CA GLN A 102 -11.14 -6.35 11.44
C GLN A 102 -9.74 -6.57 12.05
N ASN A 103 -8.71 -6.74 11.22
CA ASN A 103 -7.37 -7.15 11.69
C ASN A 103 -6.36 -6.00 11.70
N LYS A 104 -6.76 -4.80 12.20
CA LYS A 104 -5.91 -3.60 12.15
C LYS A 104 -4.52 -3.82 12.75
N GLY A 105 -4.46 -4.35 13.98
CA GLY A 105 -3.20 -4.56 14.68
C GLY A 105 -2.27 -5.53 13.96
N LYS A 106 -2.81 -6.66 13.49
CA LYS A 106 -2.05 -7.65 12.72
C LYS A 106 -1.49 -7.05 11.42
N GLN A 107 -2.29 -6.23 10.71
CA GLN A 107 -1.81 -5.53 9.51
C GLN A 107 -0.70 -4.52 9.81
N LEU A 108 -0.76 -3.79 10.93
CA LEU A 108 0.31 -2.87 11.30
C LEU A 108 1.62 -3.61 11.61
N ILE A 109 1.54 -4.76 12.31
CA ILE A 109 2.70 -5.65 12.53
C ILE A 109 3.22 -6.19 11.20
N ALA A 110 2.34 -6.66 10.32
CA ALA A 110 2.72 -7.18 9.00
C ALA A 110 3.42 -6.11 8.15
N ARG A 111 2.91 -4.87 8.15
CA ARG A 111 3.58 -3.73 7.50
C ARG A 111 4.97 -3.47 8.05
N TRP A 112 5.16 -3.53 9.37
CA TRP A 112 6.49 -3.41 9.97
C TRP A 112 7.41 -4.55 9.51
N ARG A 113 6.94 -5.80 9.49
CA ARG A 113 7.73 -6.94 9.03
C ARG A 113 8.22 -6.75 7.59
N VAL A 114 7.36 -6.24 6.70
CA VAL A 114 7.72 -5.93 5.31
C VAL A 114 8.79 -4.83 5.27
N VAL A 115 8.55 -3.69 5.92
CA VAL A 115 9.50 -2.56 5.91
C VAL A 115 10.84 -2.95 6.53
N ASN A 116 10.82 -3.76 7.59
CA ASN A 116 12.04 -4.24 8.22
C ASN A 116 12.84 -5.18 7.30
N ALA A 117 12.16 -6.04 6.54
CA ALA A 117 12.77 -7.01 5.63
C ALA A 117 13.31 -6.38 4.34
N PHE A 118 12.60 -5.41 3.74
CA PHE A 118 12.94 -4.89 2.41
C PHE A 118 13.54 -3.48 2.42
N GLY A 119 13.26 -2.67 3.44
CA GLY A 119 13.80 -1.31 3.55
C GLY A 119 15.29 -1.31 3.88
N SER A 120 16.08 -0.57 3.10
CA SER A 120 17.53 -0.42 3.29
C SER A 120 17.92 0.84 4.06
N ASN A 121 17.08 1.89 4.03
CA ASN A 121 17.37 3.15 4.70
C ASN A 121 16.92 3.12 6.16
N LEU A 122 17.89 3.20 7.09
CA LEU A 122 17.65 3.09 8.52
C LEU A 122 16.82 4.26 9.08
N ALA A 123 17.07 5.50 8.64
CA ALA A 123 16.30 6.65 9.08
C ALA A 123 14.82 6.54 8.69
N LEU A 124 14.53 6.14 7.44
CA LEU A 124 13.17 5.91 6.98
C LEU A 124 12.50 4.76 7.74
N LYS A 125 13.24 3.70 8.08
CA LYS A 125 12.72 2.61 8.94
C LYS A 125 12.33 3.11 10.33
N PHE A 126 13.14 3.96 10.96
CA PHE A 126 12.81 4.55 12.26
C PHE A 126 11.54 5.41 12.19
N ILE A 127 11.43 6.28 11.18
CA ILE A 127 10.24 7.12 10.98
C ILE A 127 9.01 6.26 10.70
N ALA A 128 9.15 5.21 9.88
CA ALA A 128 8.07 4.27 9.59
C ALA A 128 7.59 3.54 10.86
N CYS A 129 8.52 3.07 11.70
CA CYS A 129 8.22 2.43 12.97
C CYS A 129 7.42 3.37 13.89
N ALA A 130 7.92 4.60 14.09
CA ALA A 130 7.24 5.62 14.89
C ALA A 130 5.82 5.90 14.36
N ARG A 131 5.66 6.03 13.04
CA ARG A 131 4.34 6.20 12.41
C ARG A 131 3.41 5.03 12.66
N LEU A 132 3.90 3.79 12.60
CA LEU A 132 3.10 2.59 12.87
C LEU A 132 2.65 2.54 14.33
N ILE A 133 3.51 2.91 15.29
CA ILE A 133 3.16 3.02 16.71
C ILE A 133 2.06 4.06 16.92
N LEU A 134 2.16 5.24 16.29
CA LEU A 134 1.08 6.23 16.36
C LEU A 134 -0.25 5.70 15.80
N LEU A 135 -0.21 4.98 14.67
CA LEU A 135 -1.40 4.38 14.08
C LEU A 135 -2.01 3.25 14.93
N PHE A 136 -1.24 2.62 15.80
CA PHE A 136 -1.76 1.67 16.78
C PHE A 136 -2.66 2.36 17.81
N ILE A 137 -2.28 3.56 18.24
CA ILE A 137 -2.98 4.33 19.29
C ILE A 137 -4.25 4.98 18.73
N ILE A 138 -4.19 5.51 17.50
CA ILE A 138 -5.30 6.29 16.93
C ILE A 138 -6.47 5.36 16.49
N PRO A 139 -7.72 5.58 16.93
CA PRO A 139 -8.89 4.83 16.46
C PRO A 139 -9.09 4.91 14.94
N ARG A 140 -9.65 3.86 14.33
CA ARG A 140 -9.74 3.77 12.86
C ARG A 140 -10.69 4.82 12.30
N GLU A 141 -11.76 5.12 13.03
CA GLU A 141 -12.80 6.08 12.70
C GLU A 141 -12.18 7.46 12.47
N LEU A 142 -11.27 7.88 13.36
CA LEU A 142 -10.55 9.13 13.22
C LEU A 142 -9.63 9.12 11.98
N THR A 143 -8.93 8.00 11.72
CA THR A 143 -8.09 7.90 10.51
C THR A 143 -8.89 7.96 9.21
N LEU A 144 -10.13 7.44 9.21
CA LEU A 144 -11.02 7.49 8.05
C LEU A 144 -11.59 8.89 7.85
N GLN A 145 -12.00 9.57 8.92
CA GLN A 145 -12.44 10.97 8.86
C GLN A 145 -11.36 11.89 8.30
N ILE A 146 -10.11 11.73 8.77
CA ILE A 146 -8.97 12.50 8.25
C ILE A 146 -8.76 12.22 6.75
N LYS A 147 -8.83 10.96 6.32
CA LYS A 147 -8.69 10.61 4.90
C LYS A 147 -9.77 11.26 4.05
N LYS A 148 -11.03 11.19 4.49
CA LYS A 148 -12.17 11.84 3.81
C LYS A 148 -11.95 13.36 3.69
N TRP A 149 -11.38 14.00 4.72
CA TRP A 149 -11.10 15.44 4.71
C TRP A 149 -9.93 15.84 3.81
N MET A 150 -8.93 14.97 3.64
CA MET A 150 -7.74 15.21 2.82
C MET A 150 -7.94 14.91 1.32
N THR A 151 -9.17 14.64 0.89
CA THR A 151 -9.50 14.23 -0.47
C THR A 151 -9.90 15.43 -1.32
#